data_AF-A0A2E5PXD8-F1
#
_entry.id   AF-A0A2E5PXD8-F1
#
_cell.length_a   1.000
_cell.length_b   1.000
_cell.length_c   1.000
_cell.angle_alpha   90.00
_cell.angle_beta   90.00
_cell.angle_gamma   90.00
#
_symmetry.space_group_name_H-M   'P 1'
#
loop_
_entity.id
_entity.type
_entity.pdbx_description
1 polymer ?
#
loop_
_entity_poly.entity_id
_entity_poly.type
_entity_poly.pdbx_seq_one_letter_code
_entity_poly.pdbx_strand_id
1 'polypeptide(L)'
;MKLGSDGYIKNVSRFFNVKWLPEIGVKTSKKSFHSLRHSFANELKQAGVNEQVASELLGHASQCITYGRYGKESRVEVLLEE
;
A
#
# COMPACT_ATOMS: atom_id res chain seq x y z
N MET A 1 -0.90 22.41 4.63
CA MET A 1 -0.53 21.88 3.30
C MET A 1 -1.80 21.87 2.45
N LYS A 2 -1.96 22.79 1.49
CA LYS A 2 -3.18 22.86 0.66
C LYS A 2 -3.19 21.68 -0.32
N LEU A 3 -4.27 20.90 -0.33
CA LEU A 3 -4.47 19.78 -1.25
C LEU A 3 -4.64 20.32 -2.67
N GLY A 4 -3.70 19.98 -3.55
CA GLY A 4 -3.97 19.99 -4.99
C GLY A 4 -4.97 18.89 -5.32
N SER A 5 -5.79 19.11 -6.34
CA SER A 5 -6.86 18.25 -6.87
C SER A 5 -6.46 16.82 -7.26
N ASP A 6 -5.20 16.43 -7.06
CA ASP A 6 -4.59 15.23 -7.65
C ASP A 6 -4.37 14.07 -6.66
N GLY A 7 -5.02 14.11 -5.49
CA GLY A 7 -5.03 13.03 -4.52
C GLY A 7 -3.75 12.88 -3.67
N TYR A 8 -3.90 12.25 -2.50
CA TYR A 8 -2.85 12.09 -1.48
C TYR A 8 -1.60 11.34 -2.00
N ILE A 9 -1.75 10.39 -2.92
CA ILE A 9 -0.68 9.51 -3.41
C ILE A 9 0.35 10.24 -4.29
N LYS A 10 -0.02 11.35 -4.95
CA LYS A 10 0.86 12.03 -5.92
C LYS A 10 2.15 12.55 -5.27
N ASN A 11 2.05 13.17 -4.11
CA ASN A 11 3.20 13.73 -3.41
C ASN A 11 4.15 12.63 -2.90
N VAL A 12 3.58 11.55 -2.35
CA VAL A 12 4.34 10.37 -1.90
C VAL A 12 5.05 9.71 -3.07
N SER A 13 4.33 9.48 -4.17
CA SER A 13 4.90 8.88 -5.38
C SER A 13 6.00 9.76 -5.97
N ARG A 14 5.83 11.09 -6.01
CA ARG A 14 6.87 12.00 -6.50
C ARG A 14 8.11 11.98 -5.60
N PHE A 15 7.94 12.10 -4.29
CA PHE A 15 9.03 12.02 -3.32
C PHE A 15 9.81 10.70 -3.50
N PHE A 16 9.11 9.57 -3.49
CA PHE A 16 9.74 8.26 -3.58
C PHE A 16 10.49 8.07 -4.91
N ASN A 17 9.85 8.42 -6.03
CA ASN A 17 10.40 8.16 -7.36
C ASN A 17 11.51 9.12 -7.80
N VAL A 18 11.39 10.41 -7.41
CA VAL A 18 12.23 11.50 -7.91
C VAL A 18 13.33 11.87 -6.92
N LYS A 19 13.09 11.69 -5.62
CA LYS A 19 14.06 12.04 -4.57
C LYS A 19 14.68 10.79 -3.94
N TRP A 20 13.87 9.94 -3.32
CA TRP A 20 14.38 8.85 -2.49
C TRP A 20 15.10 7.75 -3.28
N LEU A 21 14.49 7.20 -4.35
CA LEU A 21 15.12 6.15 -5.16
C LEU A 21 16.49 6.56 -5.76
N PRO A 22 16.66 7.79 -6.28
CA PRO A 22 17.98 8.30 -6.67
C PRO A 22 18.96 8.46 -5.51
N GLU A 23 18.51 9.01 -4.36
CA GLU A 23 19.37 9.22 -3.18
C GLU A 23 20.01 7.92 -2.68
N ILE A 24 19.27 6.80 -2.72
CA ILE A 24 19.79 5.49 -2.32
C ILE A 24 20.48 4.72 -3.47
N GLY A 25 20.59 5.31 -4.65
CA GLY A 25 21.31 4.73 -5.79
C GLY A 25 20.62 3.54 -6.49
N VAL A 26 19.34 3.27 -6.21
CA VAL A 26 18.60 2.11 -6.78
C VAL A 26 17.58 2.50 -7.84
N LYS A 27 17.59 3.75 -8.31
CA LYS A 27 16.63 4.19 -9.33
C LYS A 27 16.86 3.48 -10.65
N THR A 28 15.85 2.75 -11.12
CA THR A 28 15.81 2.16 -12.46
C THR A 28 14.48 2.46 -13.14
N SER A 29 14.36 2.20 -14.44
CA SER A 29 13.11 2.34 -15.20
C SER A 29 11.99 1.41 -14.69
N LYS A 30 12.36 0.29 -14.05
CA LYS A 30 11.43 -0.71 -13.50
C LYS A 30 11.10 -0.47 -12.02
N LYS A 31 11.91 0.31 -11.31
CA LYS A 31 11.74 0.57 -9.87
C LYS A 31 10.96 1.88 -9.65
N SER A 32 9.79 1.73 -9.04
CA SER A 32 8.90 2.81 -8.68
C SER A 32 8.16 2.56 -7.37
N PHE A 33 7.38 3.53 -6.90
CA PHE A 33 6.49 3.33 -5.77
C PHE A 33 5.51 2.16 -5.99
N HIS A 34 5.08 1.92 -7.23
CA HIS A 34 4.22 0.78 -7.58
C HIS A 34 4.98 -0.56 -7.50
N SER A 35 6.25 -0.62 -7.93
CA SER A 35 7.04 -1.85 -7.77
C SER A 35 7.28 -2.17 -6.30
N LEU A 36 7.44 -1.16 -5.43
CA LEU A 36 7.53 -1.38 -3.98
C LEU A 36 6.25 -2.03 -3.44
N ARG A 37 5.08 -1.55 -3.86
CA ARG A 37 3.79 -2.13 -3.48
C ARG A 37 3.70 -3.61 -3.86
N HIS A 38 4.18 -4.00 -5.03
CA HIS A 38 4.25 -5.40 -5.44
C HIS A 38 5.20 -6.23 -4.58
N SER A 39 6.39 -5.70 -4.28
CA SER A 39 7.32 -6.36 -3.37
C SER A 39 6.68 -6.58 -2.00
N PHE A 40 6.03 -5.55 -1.43
CA PHE A 40 5.32 -5.67 -0.16
C PHE A 40 4.22 -6.75 -0.19
N ALA A 41 3.40 -6.77 -1.24
CA ALA A 41 2.38 -7.81 -1.41
C ALA A 41 2.98 -9.23 -1.52
N ASN A 42 4.10 -9.37 -2.22
CA ASN A 42 4.80 -10.64 -2.32
C ASN A 42 5.35 -11.09 -0.96
N GLU A 43 5.99 -10.20 -0.21
CA GLU A 43 6.52 -10.53 1.12
C GLU A 43 5.40 -10.93 2.09
N LEU A 44 4.26 -10.22 2.09
CA LEU A 44 3.10 -10.60 2.90
C LEU A 44 2.60 -12.00 2.53
N LYS A 45 2.53 -12.31 1.23
CA LYS A 45 2.15 -13.65 0.77
C LYS A 45 3.14 -14.73 1.19
N GLN A 46 4.44 -14.46 1.11
CA GLN A 46 5.49 -15.41 1.51
C GLN A 46 5.52 -15.61 3.03
N ALA A 47 5.17 -14.58 3.80
CA ALA A 47 5.02 -14.65 5.26
C ALA A 47 3.74 -15.38 5.70
N GLY A 48 2.87 -15.78 4.76
CA GLY A 48 1.62 -16.48 5.06
C GLY A 48 0.50 -15.59 5.60
N VAL A 49 0.63 -14.27 5.48
CA VAL A 49 -0.39 -13.31 5.92
C VAL A 49 -1.68 -13.53 5.13
N ASN A 50 -2.80 -13.51 5.83
CA ASN A 50 -4.11 -13.67 5.22
C ASN A 50 -4.35 -12.64 4.10
N GLU A 51 -4.89 -13.07 2.95
CA GLU A 51 -5.11 -12.20 1.79
C GLU A 51 -6.04 -11.02 2.09
N GLN A 52 -7.00 -11.18 3.01
CA GLN A 52 -7.88 -10.11 3.44
C GLN A 52 -7.09 -9.03 4.21
N VAL A 53 -6.27 -9.46 5.17
CA VAL A 53 -5.37 -8.58 5.94
C VAL A 53 -4.39 -7.87 5.02
N ALA A 54 -3.74 -8.61 4.11
CA ALA A 54 -2.82 -8.04 3.14
C ALA A 54 -3.51 -7.03 2.20
N SER A 55 -4.73 -7.30 1.77
CA SER A 55 -5.53 -6.40 0.93
C SER A 55 -5.91 -5.11 1.65
N GLU A 56 -6.28 -5.20 2.93
CA GLU A 56 -6.58 -4.04 3.77
C GLU A 56 -5.33 -3.19 4.03
N LEU A 57 -4.18 -3.80 4.32
CA LEU A 57 -2.89 -3.11 4.46
C LEU A 57 -2.47 -2.41 3.16
N LEU A 58 -2.79 -3.01 2.02
CA LEU A 58 -2.59 -2.42 0.71
C LEU A 58 -3.63 -1.33 0.42
N GLY A 59 -4.70 -1.20 1.19
CA GLY A 59 -5.79 -0.24 0.93
C GLY A 59 -6.65 -0.63 -0.28
N HIS A 60 -6.75 -1.93 -0.58
CA HIS A 60 -7.77 -2.44 -1.49
C HIS A 60 -9.10 -2.54 -0.75
N ALA A 61 -10.17 -2.05 -1.40
CA ALA A 61 -11.52 -2.27 -0.88
C ALA A 61 -11.88 -3.77 -0.97
N SER A 62 -12.48 -4.30 0.10
CA SER A 62 -12.98 -5.68 0.10
C SER A 62 -14.14 -5.84 -0.88
N GLN A 63 -14.07 -6.85 -1.75
CA GLN A 63 -15.11 -7.12 -2.76
C GLN A 63 -16.29 -7.93 -2.20
N CYS A 64 -16.25 -8.34 -0.92
CA CYS A 64 -17.33 -9.10 -0.31
C CYS A 64 -18.50 -8.16 0.05
N ILE A 65 -19.69 -8.35 -0.55
CA ILE A 65 -20.88 -7.52 -0.28
C ILE A 65 -21.20 -7.44 1.22
N THR A 66 -21.03 -8.55 1.95
CA THR A 66 -21.29 -8.64 3.39
C THR A 66 -20.40 -7.68 4.18
N TYR A 67 -19.09 -7.69 3.93
CA TYR A 67 -18.13 -6.85 4.63
C TYR A 67 -18.01 -5.44 4.03
N GLY A 68 -18.23 -5.26 2.73
CA GLY A 68 -18.21 -3.95 2.07
C GLY A 68 -19.46 -3.09 2.34
N ARG A 69 -20.58 -3.71 2.71
CA ARG A 69 -21.85 -3.01 3.00
C ARG A 69 -22.15 -2.89 4.50
N TYR A 70 -21.67 -3.84 5.32
CA TYR A 70 -21.94 -3.87 6.77
C TYR A 70 -20.68 -3.95 7.65
N GLY A 71 -19.51 -4.27 7.10
CA GLY A 71 -18.24 -4.28 7.82
C GLY A 71 -17.56 -2.91 7.81
N LYS A 72 -16.98 -2.52 8.93
CA LYS A 72 -16.01 -1.41 8.98
C LYS A 72 -14.61 -1.95 8.69
N GLU A 73 -13.74 -1.08 8.19
CA GLU A 73 -12.30 -1.38 8.05
C GLU A 73 -11.75 -1.96 9.36
N SER A 74 -10.93 -3.00 9.26
CA SER A 74 -10.34 -3.65 10.43
C SER A 74 -9.53 -2.64 11.24
N ARG A 75 -9.66 -2.70 12.57
CA ARG A 75 -8.87 -1.84 13.45
C ARG A 75 -7.40 -2.20 13.35
N VAL A 76 -6.54 -1.19 13.37
CA VAL A 76 -5.07 -1.35 13.35
C VAL A 76 -4.58 -2.28 14.47
N GLU A 77 -5.25 -2.26 15.63
CA GLU A 77 -4.99 -3.15 16.76
C GLU A 77 -5.06 -4.64 16.39
N VAL A 78 -6.02 -5.02 15.54
CA VAL A 78 -6.22 -6.42 15.10
C VAL A 78 -5.17 -6.83 14.07
N LEU A 79 -4.66 -5.88 13.29
CA LEU A 79 -3.62 -6.15 12.29
C LEU A 79 -2.22 -6.32 12.91
N LEU A 80 -2.05 -5.98 14.18
CA LEU A 80 -0.77 -6.05 14.91
C LEU A 80 -0.61 -7.35 15.72
N GLU A 81 -1.66 -8.16 15.85
CA GLU A 81 -1.69 -9.37 16.68
C GLU A 81 -1.33 -10.68 15.93
N GLU A 82 -0.96 -10.62 14.64
CA GLU A 82 -0.48 -11.77 13.83
C GLU A 82 1.03 -11.74 13.57
#